data_AF-A0A142YDA9-F1
#
_entry.id   AF-A0A142YDA9-F1
#
_cell.length_a   1.000
_cell.length_b   1.000
_cell.length_c   1.000
_cell.angle_alpha   90.00
_cell.angle_beta   90.00
_cell.angle_gamma   90.00
#
_symmetry.space_group_name_H-M   'P 1'
#
loop_
_entity.id
_entity.type
_entity.pdbx_description
1 polymer ?
#
loop_
_entity_poly.entity_id
_entity_poly.type
_entity_poly.pdbx_seq_one_letter_code
_entity_poly.pdbx_strand_id
1 'polypeptide(L)'
;MNKFTFALALGAGLVLSAAGRTTDAAPIVQNLDAPELSASEFNSLFKPIAEAPPITAEYRFINTPLTGVVQSQVLEGTGAYAGLYAYAYQFGVKDVKDESGEPTSVNSASLQFNATPTRADLLGTGGPGSAVFVVKDGTVGGLSVPVSSVAGGGIQIPSSVAWLPGEKTGALTFQYLDASKATDPIGAGSTTGTIVVLTTEKWTNKLVSLQNANPQIVYPSAYASEGGPIQEVPVPEPSTVLAWAGIIAAAGLVQRRRNRRAA
;
A
#
# COMPACT_ATOMS: atom_id res chain seq x y z
N MET A 1 -48.24 -50.11 23.32
CA MET A 1 -48.22 -48.66 23.63
C MET A 1 -47.06 -48.48 24.62
N ASN A 2 -45.96 -47.76 24.41
CA ASN A 2 -45.53 -46.59 23.61
C ASN A 2 -44.07 -46.87 23.15
N LYS A 3 -43.61 -46.66 21.90
CA LYS A 3 -43.21 -45.42 21.17
C LYS A 3 -42.30 -44.45 21.94
N PHE A 4 -41.34 -43.87 21.21
CA PHE A 4 -40.23 -42.94 21.57
C PHE A 4 -38.91 -43.69 21.91
N THR A 5 -37.75 -43.54 21.24
CA THR A 5 -37.20 -42.41 20.48
C THR A 5 -36.09 -42.89 19.52
N PHE A 6 -36.26 -42.61 18.23
CA PHE A 6 -35.18 -42.54 17.23
C PHE A 6 -34.42 -41.21 17.41
N ALA A 7 -33.14 -41.18 17.00
CA ALA A 7 -32.29 -40.02 16.68
C ALA A 7 -31.07 -39.81 17.60
N LEU A 8 -30.00 -40.55 17.31
CA LEU A 8 -28.63 -40.14 17.65
C LEU A 8 -27.67 -40.60 16.54
N ALA A 9 -27.90 -40.14 15.32
CA ALA A 9 -27.01 -40.40 14.19
C ALA A 9 -27.14 -39.30 13.13
N LEU A 10 -27.01 -38.04 13.53
CA LEU A 10 -26.95 -36.88 12.63
C LEU A 10 -26.30 -35.72 13.40
N GLY A 11 -24.99 -35.80 13.64
CA GLY A 11 -24.28 -34.79 14.43
C GLY A 11 -22.78 -34.72 14.20
N ALA A 12 -22.28 -35.30 13.10
CA ALA A 12 -20.84 -35.30 12.78
C ALA A 12 -20.54 -34.96 11.31
N GLY A 13 -21.53 -34.51 10.54
CA GLY A 13 -21.38 -34.29 9.09
C GLY A 13 -21.37 -32.84 8.62
N LEU A 14 -21.53 -31.86 9.51
CA LEU A 14 -21.93 -30.49 9.11
C LEU A 14 -21.03 -29.37 9.69
N VAL A 15 -19.72 -29.61 9.79
CA VAL A 15 -18.75 -28.55 10.17
C VAL A 15 -17.58 -28.44 9.19
N LEU A 16 -17.45 -29.30 8.18
CA LEU A 16 -16.41 -29.16 7.15
C LEU A 16 -16.83 -28.35 5.92
N SER A 17 -18.12 -27.99 5.77
CA SER A 17 -18.60 -27.20 4.63
C SER A 17 -18.54 -25.69 4.83
N ALA A 18 -18.13 -25.21 6.01
CA ALA A 18 -17.96 -23.78 6.30
C ALA A 18 -16.53 -23.27 5.98
N ALA A 19 -15.62 -24.13 5.54
CA ALA A 19 -14.45 -23.70 4.78
C ALA A 19 -14.93 -23.37 3.37
N GLY A 20 -15.62 -22.23 3.24
CA GLY A 20 -15.94 -21.64 1.96
C GLY A 20 -14.66 -21.58 1.15
N ARG A 21 -14.59 -22.36 0.07
CA ARG A 21 -13.71 -22.04 -1.04
C ARG A 21 -14.25 -20.75 -1.63
N THR A 22 -13.89 -19.61 -1.05
CA THR A 22 -13.76 -18.39 -1.83
C THR A 22 -12.51 -18.59 -2.68
N THR A 23 -12.63 -19.41 -3.72
CA THR A 23 -11.86 -19.17 -4.94
C THR A 23 -12.46 -17.92 -5.56
N ASP A 24 -12.25 -16.78 -4.91
CA ASP A 24 -12.34 -15.51 -5.60
C ASP A 24 -11.24 -15.59 -6.65
N ALA A 25 -11.62 -15.43 -7.92
CA ALA A 25 -10.64 -15.16 -8.95
C ALA A 25 -9.83 -13.98 -8.42
N ALA A 26 -8.53 -14.20 -8.21
CA ALA A 26 -7.70 -13.18 -7.62
C ALA A 26 -7.84 -11.92 -8.46
N PRO A 27 -8.23 -10.79 -7.85
CA PRO A 27 -8.53 -9.60 -8.62
C PRO A 27 -7.27 -9.20 -9.37
N ILE A 28 -7.39 -9.08 -10.69
CA ILE A 28 -6.31 -8.65 -11.60
C ILE A 28 -5.63 -7.37 -11.05
N VAL A 29 -6.39 -6.53 -10.34
CA VAL A 29 -5.92 -5.36 -9.60
C VAL A 29 -5.96 -5.64 -8.10
N GLN A 30 -4.81 -5.59 -7.43
CA GLN A 30 -4.71 -5.77 -5.99
C GLN A 30 -4.63 -4.41 -5.29
N ASN A 31 -5.62 -4.11 -4.45
CA ASN A 31 -5.51 -2.94 -3.57
C ASN A 31 -4.59 -3.30 -2.40
N LEU A 32 -3.52 -2.52 -2.22
CA LEU A 32 -2.54 -2.70 -1.16
C LEU A 32 -2.91 -1.82 0.03
N ASP A 33 -2.91 -2.43 1.22
CA ASP A 33 -3.03 -1.67 2.46
C ASP A 33 -1.81 -0.77 2.63
N ALA A 34 -2.06 0.52 2.84
CA ALA A 34 -1.04 1.55 2.97
C ALA A 34 -1.14 2.21 4.36
N PRO A 35 -0.80 1.47 5.44
CA PRO A 35 -0.86 2.02 6.78
C PRO A 35 0.11 3.18 6.97
N GLU A 36 -0.20 4.01 7.94
CA GLU A 36 0.55 5.22 8.24
C GLU A 36 1.73 4.91 9.17
N LEU A 37 2.87 5.57 8.92
CA LEU A 37 4.10 5.45 9.71
C LEU A 37 4.70 6.85 9.92
N SER A 38 5.30 7.10 11.09
CA SER A 38 5.98 8.37 11.33
C SER A 38 7.31 8.46 10.56
N ALA A 39 7.75 9.67 10.16
CA ALA A 39 9.08 9.79 9.53
C ALA A 39 10.20 9.40 10.49
N SER A 40 10.03 9.61 11.80
CA SER A 40 11.03 9.18 12.79
C SER A 40 11.21 7.67 12.82
N GLU A 41 10.10 6.92 12.81
CA GLU A 41 10.14 5.45 12.76
C GLU A 41 10.73 4.99 11.43
N PHE A 42 10.27 5.59 10.31
CA PHE A 42 10.78 5.25 9.00
C PHE A 42 12.29 5.49 8.84
N ASN A 43 12.77 6.67 9.19
CA ASN A 43 14.19 7.04 9.07
C ASN A 43 15.09 6.28 10.08
N SER A 44 14.51 5.65 11.10
CA SER A 44 15.24 4.75 11.99
C SER A 44 15.52 3.40 11.33
N LEU A 45 14.62 2.96 10.45
CA LEU A 45 14.68 1.65 9.77
C LEU A 45 15.38 1.75 8.42
N PHE A 46 15.25 2.87 7.70
CA PHE A 46 15.77 3.06 6.36
C PHE A 46 16.73 4.23 6.27
N LYS A 47 17.77 4.08 5.45
CA LYS A 47 18.77 5.12 5.18
C LYS A 47 18.84 5.46 3.70
N PRO A 48 19.03 6.74 3.34
CA PRO A 48 19.24 7.14 1.95
C PRO A 48 20.47 6.45 1.34
N ILE A 49 20.36 6.02 0.09
CA ILE A 49 21.46 5.41 -0.65
C ILE A 49 22.22 6.52 -1.40
N ALA A 50 23.54 6.58 -1.26
CA ALA A 50 24.35 7.59 -1.92
C ALA A 50 24.30 7.48 -3.47
N GLU A 51 24.17 6.26 -3.99
CA GLU A 51 24.04 5.97 -5.42
C GLU A 51 22.64 6.27 -6.00
N ALA A 52 21.65 6.54 -5.15
CA ALA A 52 20.27 6.89 -5.53
C ALA A 52 19.85 8.25 -4.90
N PRO A 53 20.43 9.38 -5.36
CA PRO A 53 20.09 10.69 -4.83
C PRO A 53 18.60 11.01 -5.08
N PRO A 54 17.97 11.88 -4.27
CA PRO A 54 16.57 12.24 -4.47
C PRO A 54 16.37 12.88 -5.85
N ILE A 55 15.42 12.37 -6.61
CA ILE A 55 14.99 12.92 -7.89
C ILE A 55 13.85 13.89 -7.62
N THR A 56 13.93 15.10 -8.17
CA THR A 56 12.81 16.02 -8.30
C THR A 56 12.56 16.25 -9.77
N ALA A 57 11.47 15.70 -10.29
CA ALA A 57 11.10 15.78 -11.70
C ALA A 57 9.85 16.64 -11.86
N GLU A 58 9.90 17.60 -12.77
CA GLU A 58 8.81 18.52 -13.05
C GLU A 58 7.81 17.91 -14.03
N TYR A 59 6.53 18.22 -13.86
CA TYR A 59 5.47 17.83 -14.78
C TYR A 59 4.57 19.00 -15.14
N ARG A 60 3.88 18.85 -16.27
CA ARG A 60 2.99 19.88 -16.82
C ARG A 60 1.78 19.25 -17.50
N PHE A 61 0.59 19.80 -17.22
CA PHE A 61 -0.64 19.57 -17.97
C PHE A 61 -0.80 20.61 -19.08
N ILE A 62 -1.57 20.27 -20.11
CA ILE A 62 -1.95 21.23 -21.16
C ILE A 62 -2.65 22.45 -20.52
N ASN A 63 -2.47 23.64 -21.11
CA ASN A 63 -3.11 24.88 -20.67
C ASN A 63 -2.78 25.29 -19.22
N THR A 64 -1.68 24.79 -18.66
CA THR A 64 -1.15 25.21 -17.36
C THR A 64 0.33 25.57 -17.51
N PRO A 65 0.86 26.50 -16.69
CA PRO A 65 2.30 26.67 -16.56
C PRO A 65 2.92 25.42 -15.92
N LEU A 66 4.11 25.53 -15.33
CA LEU A 66 4.70 24.40 -14.60
C LEU A 66 3.77 23.92 -13.46
N THR A 67 3.12 22.77 -13.67
CA THR A 67 2.04 22.29 -12.80
C THR A 67 2.54 21.83 -11.45
N GLY A 68 3.66 21.11 -11.41
CA GLY A 68 4.06 20.44 -10.19
C GLY A 68 5.38 19.70 -10.30
N VAL A 69 5.69 18.98 -9.22
CA VAL A 69 6.89 18.14 -9.09
C VAL A 69 6.51 16.77 -8.57
N VAL A 70 7.15 15.74 -9.10
CA VAL A 70 7.20 14.41 -8.51
C VAL A 70 8.57 14.27 -7.88
N GLN A 71 8.60 13.97 -6.59
CA GLN A 71 9.84 13.66 -5.90
C GLN A 71 9.89 12.17 -5.62
N SER A 72 11.06 11.58 -5.80
CA SER A 72 11.27 10.17 -5.53
C SER A 72 12.68 9.91 -5.01
N GLN A 73 12.80 8.98 -4.07
CA GLN A 73 14.07 8.56 -3.53
C GLN A 73 14.03 7.09 -3.15
N VAL A 74 15.16 6.40 -3.27
CA VAL A 74 15.32 5.04 -2.79
C VAL A 74 16.14 5.04 -1.51
N LEU A 75 15.64 4.35 -0.50
CA LEU A 75 16.31 4.14 0.78
C LEU A 75 16.56 2.65 0.98
N GLU A 76 17.66 2.30 1.62
CA GLU A 76 18.00 0.93 1.97
C GLU A 76 17.64 0.66 3.43
N GLY A 77 17.03 -0.49 3.69
CA GLY A 77 16.70 -0.96 5.02
C GLY A 77 17.94 -1.29 5.83
N THR A 78 17.86 -1.09 7.14
CA THR A 78 18.94 -1.34 8.07
C THR A 78 18.54 -2.38 9.12
N GLY A 79 19.54 -3.02 9.74
CA GLY A 79 19.31 -4.04 10.76
C GLY A 79 18.52 -5.23 10.21
N ALA A 80 17.34 -5.50 10.78
CA ALA A 80 16.48 -6.62 10.41
C ALA A 80 15.89 -6.52 8.98
N TYR A 81 15.91 -5.33 8.38
CA TYR A 81 15.40 -5.06 7.03
C TYR A 81 16.53 -4.85 6.00
N ALA A 82 17.75 -5.25 6.32
CA ALA A 82 18.88 -5.19 5.38
C ALA A 82 18.58 -5.98 4.09
N GLY A 83 18.84 -5.37 2.93
CA GLY A 83 18.51 -5.92 1.61
C GLY A 83 17.09 -5.59 1.11
N LEU A 84 16.30 -4.84 1.89
CA LEU A 84 15.03 -4.28 1.45
C LEU A 84 15.22 -2.83 1.01
N TYR A 85 14.70 -2.49 -0.16
CA TYR A 85 14.69 -1.14 -0.70
C TYR A 85 13.31 -0.52 -0.55
N ALA A 86 13.28 0.70 -0.01
CA ALA A 86 12.10 1.52 0.15
C ALA A 86 12.09 2.63 -0.90
N TYR A 87 11.13 2.54 -1.82
CA TYR A 87 10.89 3.51 -2.88
C TYR A 87 9.89 4.53 -2.35
N ALA A 88 10.39 5.71 -2.01
CA ALA A 88 9.60 6.82 -1.54
C ALA A 88 9.14 7.67 -2.73
N TYR A 89 7.86 8.03 -2.76
CA TYR A 89 7.23 8.87 -3.78
C TYR A 89 6.44 9.99 -3.11
N GLN A 90 6.55 11.18 -3.66
CA GLN A 90 5.81 12.33 -3.20
C GLN A 90 5.37 13.18 -4.40
N PHE A 91 4.12 13.64 -4.36
CA PHE A 91 3.51 14.38 -5.45
C PHE A 91 3.20 15.79 -4.96
N GLY A 92 3.81 16.79 -5.59
CA GLY A 92 3.55 18.20 -5.34
C GLY A 92 2.81 18.84 -6.50
N VAL A 93 1.80 19.64 -6.18
CA VAL A 93 1.10 20.52 -7.13
C VAL A 93 1.46 21.95 -6.77
N LYS A 94 2.03 22.70 -7.70
CA LYS A 94 2.32 24.12 -7.48
C LYS A 94 1.02 24.91 -7.43
N ASP A 95 1.04 26.05 -6.75
CA ASP A 95 -0.11 26.95 -6.69
C ASP A 95 -0.27 27.71 -8.03
N VAL A 96 -0.81 27.00 -9.02
CA VAL A 96 -1.01 27.52 -10.38
C VAL A 96 -2.42 27.23 -10.87
N LYS A 97 -2.92 28.16 -11.69
CA LYS A 97 -4.24 28.07 -12.33
C LYS A 97 -4.09 27.70 -13.80
N ASP A 98 -5.11 27.06 -14.34
CA ASP A 98 -5.21 26.83 -15.78
C ASP A 98 -5.65 28.10 -16.53
N GLU A 99 -5.65 28.04 -17.86
CA GLU A 99 -6.11 29.13 -18.74
C GLU A 99 -7.59 29.51 -18.50
N SER A 100 -8.40 28.63 -17.91
CA SER A 100 -9.79 28.90 -17.52
C SER A 100 -9.91 29.55 -16.14
N GLY A 101 -8.80 29.73 -15.43
CA GLY A 101 -8.74 30.31 -14.08
C GLY A 101 -9.01 29.34 -12.95
N GLU A 102 -9.16 28.04 -13.25
CA GLU A 102 -9.39 26.99 -12.26
C GLU A 102 -8.05 26.55 -11.63
N PRO A 103 -8.00 26.30 -10.30
CA PRO A 103 -6.81 25.79 -9.66
C PRO A 103 -6.46 24.40 -10.19
N THR A 104 -5.18 24.17 -10.45
CA THR A 104 -4.74 22.88 -10.96
C THR A 104 -4.81 21.82 -9.87
N SER A 105 -5.04 20.56 -10.25
CA SER A 105 -5.13 19.44 -9.33
C SER A 105 -4.52 18.16 -9.90
N VAL A 106 -4.35 17.13 -9.09
CA VAL A 106 -3.98 15.78 -9.56
C VAL A 106 -4.95 14.75 -9.00
N ASN A 107 -5.57 13.98 -9.88
CA ASN A 107 -6.60 13.00 -9.54
C ASN A 107 -5.98 11.64 -9.19
N SER A 108 -4.98 11.21 -9.96
CA SER A 108 -4.26 9.96 -9.74
C SER A 108 -2.87 10.03 -10.36
N ALA A 109 -2.00 9.12 -9.93
CA ALA A 109 -0.69 8.91 -10.53
C ALA A 109 -0.46 7.42 -10.75
N SER A 110 0.14 7.04 -11.86
CA SER A 110 0.53 5.66 -12.15
C SER A 110 1.94 5.57 -12.68
N LEU A 111 2.65 4.51 -12.31
CA LEU A 111 4.00 4.25 -12.78
C LEU A 111 4.23 2.76 -12.99
N GLN A 112 5.11 2.45 -13.93
CA GLN A 112 5.57 1.08 -14.15
C GLN A 112 6.52 0.68 -13.03
N PHE A 113 6.27 -0.46 -12.39
CA PHE A 113 7.10 -1.00 -11.34
C PHE A 113 7.40 -2.48 -11.65
N ASN A 114 8.67 -2.81 -11.88
CA ASN A 114 9.06 -4.10 -12.47
C ASN A 114 9.37 -5.18 -11.44
N ALA A 115 8.83 -5.10 -10.24
CA ALA A 115 8.92 -6.16 -9.24
C ALA A 115 7.67 -6.21 -8.38
N THR A 116 7.33 -7.38 -7.86
CA THR A 116 6.28 -7.49 -6.85
C THR A 116 6.67 -6.76 -5.56
N PRO A 117 5.83 -5.85 -5.04
CA PRO A 117 6.03 -5.23 -3.74
C PRO A 117 6.17 -6.29 -2.63
N THR A 118 7.21 -6.17 -1.82
CA THR A 118 7.51 -7.12 -0.74
C THR A 118 6.89 -6.62 0.55
N ARG A 119 6.18 -7.49 1.28
CA ARG A 119 5.61 -7.12 2.58
C ARG A 119 6.66 -7.15 3.68
N ALA A 120 6.62 -6.16 4.56
CA ALA A 120 7.41 -6.12 5.77
C ALA A 120 6.56 -5.58 6.93
N ASP A 121 6.74 -6.13 8.13
CA ASP A 121 6.09 -5.62 9.33
C ASP A 121 6.93 -4.49 9.92
N LEU A 122 6.76 -3.28 9.40
CA LEU A 122 7.44 -2.08 9.91
C LEU A 122 6.78 -1.53 11.19
N LEU A 123 5.53 -1.93 11.46
CA LEU A 123 4.76 -1.46 12.62
C LEU A 123 4.92 -2.39 13.84
N GLY A 124 5.69 -3.47 13.73
CA GLY A 124 5.91 -4.44 14.81
C GLY A 124 4.63 -5.12 15.28
N THR A 125 3.64 -5.27 14.39
CA THR A 125 2.33 -5.86 14.68
C THR A 125 2.38 -7.37 14.87
N GLY A 126 3.52 -8.02 14.58
CA GLY A 126 3.70 -9.47 14.63
C GLY A 126 2.98 -10.20 13.49
N GLY A 127 2.53 -9.45 12.48
CA GLY A 127 1.77 -9.93 11.34
C GLY A 127 2.61 -10.04 10.05
N PRO A 128 1.96 -10.37 8.91
CA PRO A 128 2.60 -10.43 7.59
C PRO A 128 3.12 -9.07 7.09
N GLY A 129 2.77 -7.97 7.77
CA GLY A 129 3.15 -6.62 7.40
C GLY A 129 2.44 -6.08 6.15
N SER A 130 2.84 -4.88 5.73
CA SER A 130 2.35 -4.21 4.52
C SER A 130 3.47 -4.05 3.51
N ALA A 131 3.11 -3.97 2.22
CA ALA A 131 4.08 -3.71 1.15
C ALA A 131 4.21 -2.22 0.82
N VAL A 132 3.21 -1.43 1.24
CA VAL A 132 3.14 0.01 1.05
C VAL A 132 2.93 0.66 2.41
N PHE A 133 3.52 1.83 2.62
CA PHE A 133 3.34 2.65 3.81
C PHE A 133 3.16 4.11 3.39
N VAL A 134 2.54 4.92 4.24
CA VAL A 134 2.42 6.36 4.00
C VAL A 134 2.97 7.14 5.19
N VAL A 135 3.84 8.10 4.92
CA VAL A 135 4.42 9.00 5.91
C VAL A 135 3.82 10.39 5.74
N LYS A 136 3.18 10.92 6.78
CA LYS A 136 2.50 12.23 6.74
C LYS A 136 3.26 13.34 7.43
N ASP A 137 4.20 13.00 8.29
CA ASP A 137 4.86 13.90 9.22
C ASP A 137 6.38 13.89 9.00
N GLY A 138 6.93 15.06 8.65
CA GLY A 138 8.39 15.23 8.51
C GLY A 138 8.95 14.79 7.16
N THR A 139 10.28 14.80 7.06
CA THR A 139 11.03 14.47 5.85
C THR A 139 11.37 12.98 5.80
N VAL A 140 11.11 12.34 4.66
CA VAL A 140 11.61 11.00 4.37
C VAL A 140 12.90 11.11 3.57
N GLY A 141 14.03 10.75 4.18
CA GLY A 141 15.34 10.94 3.56
C GLY A 141 15.61 12.39 3.18
N GLY A 142 15.82 12.65 1.88
CA GLY A 142 16.05 13.96 1.28
C GLY A 142 14.83 14.56 0.57
N LEU A 143 13.64 14.00 0.77
CA LEU A 143 12.38 14.52 0.20
C LEU A 143 11.85 15.72 0.99
N SER A 144 11.00 16.52 0.35
CA SER A 144 10.37 17.68 0.97
C SER A 144 9.38 17.27 2.07
N VAL A 145 9.17 18.15 3.05
CA VAL A 145 8.11 17.96 4.06
C VAL A 145 6.74 17.99 3.36
N PRO A 146 5.83 17.03 3.64
CA PRO A 146 4.46 17.11 3.16
C PRO A 146 3.76 18.41 3.59
N VAL A 147 3.01 19.03 2.68
CA VAL A 147 2.33 20.31 2.92
C VAL A 147 0.88 20.22 2.46
N SER A 148 -0.07 20.61 3.30
CA SER A 148 -1.47 20.75 2.88
C SER A 148 -1.68 22.12 2.24
N SER A 149 -2.44 22.19 1.15
CA SER A 149 -2.83 23.45 0.49
C SER A 149 -3.83 24.26 1.33
N VAL A 150 -4.51 23.61 2.27
CA VAL A 150 -5.48 24.25 3.17
C VAL A 150 -4.81 24.46 4.53
N ALA A 151 -4.82 25.69 5.02
CA ALA A 151 -4.34 26.01 6.36
C ALA A 151 -5.18 25.25 7.41
N GLY A 152 -4.54 24.32 8.15
CA GLY A 152 -5.22 23.42 9.08
C GLY A 152 -5.86 22.18 8.44
N GLY A 153 -5.72 22.00 7.12
CA GLY A 153 -6.10 20.78 6.41
C GLY A 153 -5.11 19.65 6.65
N GLY A 154 -5.60 18.41 6.63
CA GLY A 154 -4.74 17.23 6.68
C GLY A 154 -3.84 17.12 5.44
N ILE A 155 -2.71 16.43 5.60
CA ILE A 155 -1.85 16.05 4.47
C ILE A 155 -2.61 15.07 3.57
N GLN A 156 -2.66 15.35 2.28
CA GLN A 156 -3.33 14.51 1.31
C GLN A 156 -2.54 13.21 1.10
N ILE A 157 -3.25 12.09 1.20
CA ILE A 157 -2.73 10.74 0.99
C ILE A 157 -3.62 10.02 -0.02
N PRO A 158 -3.10 9.01 -0.73
CA PRO A 158 -3.91 8.28 -1.69
C PRO A 158 -5.05 7.53 -0.97
N SER A 159 -6.24 7.58 -1.55
CA SER A 159 -7.43 6.84 -1.11
C SER A 159 -7.37 5.36 -1.46
N SER A 160 -6.56 5.01 -2.47
CA SER A 160 -6.23 3.63 -2.84
C SER A 160 -4.82 3.55 -3.44
N VAL A 161 -4.13 2.45 -3.17
CA VAL A 161 -2.85 2.11 -3.81
C VAL A 161 -3.01 0.76 -4.45
N ALA A 162 -3.08 0.72 -5.77
CA ALA A 162 -3.35 -0.49 -6.52
C ALA A 162 -2.08 -1.02 -7.20
N TRP A 163 -1.85 -2.31 -7.06
CA TRP A 163 -0.84 -3.09 -7.78
C TRP A 163 -1.50 -3.93 -8.86
N LEU A 164 -1.06 -3.73 -10.10
CA LEU A 164 -1.50 -4.49 -11.26
C LEU A 164 -0.31 -5.32 -11.77
N PRO A 165 -0.22 -6.62 -11.42
CA PRO A 165 0.78 -7.50 -11.99
C PRO A 165 0.49 -7.73 -13.49
N GLY A 166 1.46 -7.45 -14.34
CA GLY A 166 1.43 -7.83 -15.76
C GLY A 166 2.33 -9.03 -16.05
N GLU A 167 2.39 -9.46 -17.31
CA GLU A 167 3.20 -10.64 -17.68
C GLU A 167 4.72 -10.40 -17.62
N LYS A 168 5.15 -9.15 -17.82
CA LYS A 168 6.58 -8.76 -17.82
C LYS A 168 6.91 -7.62 -16.87
N THR A 169 5.94 -6.77 -16.59
CA THR A 169 6.08 -5.57 -15.77
C THR A 169 4.75 -5.36 -15.04
N GLY A 170 4.77 -4.84 -13.82
CA GLY A 170 3.56 -4.39 -13.16
C GLY A 170 3.39 -2.88 -13.19
N ALA A 171 2.23 -2.41 -12.74
CA ALA A 171 1.93 -1.00 -12.59
C ALA A 171 1.44 -0.72 -11.17
N LEU A 172 1.96 0.36 -10.59
CA LEU A 172 1.45 0.94 -9.35
C LEU A 172 0.58 2.13 -9.70
N THR A 173 -0.62 2.18 -9.13
CA THR A 173 -1.54 3.31 -9.26
C THR A 173 -1.86 3.87 -7.89
N PHE A 174 -1.72 5.17 -7.74
CA PHE A 174 -2.06 5.94 -6.54
C PHE A 174 -3.27 6.80 -6.90
N GLN A 175 -4.40 6.55 -6.25
CA GLN A 175 -5.62 7.31 -6.48
C GLN A 175 -5.82 8.33 -5.37
N TYR A 176 -6.10 9.59 -5.72
CA TYR A 176 -6.40 10.65 -4.75
C TYR A 176 -7.85 11.07 -4.85
N LEU A 177 -8.36 11.27 -6.07
CA LEU A 177 -9.77 11.51 -6.33
C LEU A 177 -10.52 10.18 -6.42
N ASP A 178 -11.42 9.95 -5.47
CA ASP A 178 -12.35 8.83 -5.49
C ASP A 178 -13.74 9.32 -5.10
N ALA A 179 -14.62 9.43 -6.10
CA ALA A 179 -16.00 9.85 -5.92
C ALA A 179 -16.80 8.90 -5.00
N SER A 180 -16.41 7.63 -4.91
CA SER A 180 -17.07 6.65 -4.04
C SER A 180 -16.69 6.82 -2.56
N LYS A 181 -15.50 7.38 -2.28
CA LYS A 181 -14.99 7.64 -0.94
C LYS A 181 -15.05 9.12 -0.55
N ALA A 182 -15.60 9.97 -1.42
CA ALA A 182 -15.65 11.43 -1.27
C ALA A 182 -14.27 12.03 -0.97
N THR A 183 -13.21 11.55 -1.63
CA THR A 183 -11.86 12.09 -1.46
C THR A 183 -11.55 13.10 -2.54
N ASP A 184 -10.97 14.23 -2.14
CA ASP A 184 -10.61 15.33 -3.03
C ASP A 184 -9.29 15.05 -3.77
N PRO A 185 -9.11 15.60 -4.99
CA PRO A 185 -7.85 15.50 -5.70
C PRO A 185 -6.75 16.28 -4.97
N ILE A 186 -5.49 16.04 -5.34
CA ILE A 186 -4.38 16.84 -4.82
C ILE A 186 -4.57 18.30 -5.27
N GLY A 187 -4.74 19.21 -4.32
CA GLY A 187 -5.05 20.62 -4.63
C GLY A 187 -3.81 21.46 -4.99
N ALA A 188 -4.04 22.59 -5.65
CA ALA A 188 -2.98 23.55 -5.93
C ALA A 188 -2.27 24.01 -4.64
N GLY A 189 -0.93 24.00 -4.66
CA GLY A 189 -0.09 24.37 -3.51
C GLY A 189 0.11 23.26 -2.47
N SER A 190 -0.43 22.05 -2.67
CA SER A 190 -0.20 20.93 -1.75
C SER A 190 0.91 19.98 -2.20
N THR A 191 1.50 19.30 -1.23
CA THR A 191 2.43 18.19 -1.41
C THR A 191 1.94 17.01 -0.59
N THR A 192 1.78 15.86 -1.22
CA THR A 192 1.22 14.66 -0.58
C THR A 192 2.10 14.13 0.54
N GLY A 193 1.53 13.24 1.36
CA GLY A 193 2.32 12.33 2.18
C GLY A 193 3.27 11.51 1.30
N THR A 194 4.40 11.12 1.87
CA THR A 194 5.37 10.28 1.19
C THR A 194 4.86 8.84 1.19
N ILE A 195 4.60 8.31 -0.01
CA ILE A 195 4.21 6.92 -0.19
C ILE A 195 5.47 6.09 -0.33
N VAL A 196 5.62 5.08 0.50
CA VAL A 196 6.76 4.17 0.48
C VAL A 196 6.33 2.82 -0.03
N VAL A 197 7.01 2.29 -1.03
CA VAL A 197 6.79 0.94 -1.57
C VAL A 197 8.05 0.11 -1.37
N LEU A 198 7.90 -1.08 -0.81
CA LEU A 198 9.01 -1.94 -0.45
C LEU A 198 9.28 -3.01 -1.53
N THR A 199 10.54 -3.28 -1.83
CA THR A 199 10.96 -4.39 -2.70
C THR A 199 12.40 -4.78 -2.41
N THR A 200 12.80 -6.01 -2.74
CA THR A 200 14.18 -6.49 -2.63
C THR A 200 15.05 -6.16 -3.85
N GLU A 201 14.45 -5.54 -4.86
CA GLU A 201 15.08 -5.35 -6.17
C GLU A 201 15.68 -3.95 -6.33
N LYS A 202 16.74 -3.87 -7.15
CA LYS A 202 17.46 -2.62 -7.45
C LYS A 202 16.61 -1.62 -8.21
N TRP A 203 17.04 -0.36 -8.21
CA TRP A 203 16.29 0.76 -8.76
C TRP A 203 16.69 1.10 -10.19
N THR A 204 15.70 1.62 -10.92
CA THR A 204 15.82 2.24 -12.24
C THR A 204 14.91 3.46 -12.29
N ASN A 205 14.95 4.22 -13.39
CA ASN A 205 14.06 5.36 -13.59
C ASN A 205 12.94 5.00 -14.54
N LYS A 206 11.70 5.34 -14.17
CA LYS A 206 10.52 5.17 -15.01
C LYS A 206 9.70 6.45 -15.06
N LEU A 207 8.99 6.62 -16.16
CA LEU A 207 8.07 7.74 -16.32
C LEU A 207 6.83 7.50 -15.45
N VAL A 208 6.33 8.58 -14.87
CA VAL A 208 5.09 8.61 -14.11
C VAL A 208 4.02 9.29 -14.97
N SER A 209 2.88 8.63 -15.09
CA SER A 209 1.68 9.18 -15.71
C SER A 209 0.82 9.80 -14.62
N LEU A 210 0.50 11.08 -14.76
CA LEU A 210 -0.41 11.78 -13.85
C LEU A 210 -1.72 12.06 -14.56
N GLN A 211 -2.83 11.81 -13.87
CA GLN A 211 -4.17 12.06 -14.41
C GLN A 211 -4.75 13.33 -13.80
N ASN A 212 -5.28 14.17 -14.68
CA ASN A 212 -6.09 15.34 -14.40
C ASN A 212 -7.12 15.48 -15.53
N ALA A 213 -8.10 16.37 -15.39
CA ALA A 213 -9.00 16.77 -16.48
C ALA A 213 -8.22 17.28 -17.71
N ASN A 214 -7.14 18.02 -17.47
CA ASN A 214 -6.19 18.46 -18.48
C ASN A 214 -5.13 17.37 -18.72
N PRO A 215 -4.93 16.92 -19.97
CA PRO A 215 -3.96 15.88 -20.27
C PRO A 215 -2.51 16.32 -20.00
N GLN A 216 -1.69 15.36 -19.59
CA GLN A 216 -0.27 15.55 -19.32
C GLN A 216 0.53 15.71 -20.62
N ILE A 217 1.42 16.70 -20.62
CA ILE A 217 2.32 17.00 -21.75
C ILE A 217 3.80 16.83 -21.40
N VAL A 218 4.15 16.82 -20.11
CA VAL A 218 5.51 16.51 -19.64
C VAL A 218 5.42 15.40 -18.59
N TYR A 219 6.07 14.28 -18.87
CA TYR A 219 6.11 13.09 -18.01
C TYR A 219 7.34 13.15 -17.09
N PRO A 220 7.16 13.27 -15.77
CA PRO A 220 8.26 13.25 -14.82
C PRO A 220 8.79 11.82 -14.66
N SER A 221 10.06 11.71 -14.28
CA SER A 221 10.66 10.43 -13.90
C SER A 221 10.63 10.24 -12.39
N ALA A 222 10.46 9.00 -11.95
CA ALA A 222 10.63 8.57 -10.57
C ALA A 222 11.40 7.25 -10.53
N TYR A 223 11.95 6.90 -9.36
CA TYR A 223 12.57 5.59 -9.20
C TYR A 223 11.53 4.49 -9.26
N ALA A 224 11.88 3.35 -9.81
CA ALA A 224 11.06 2.14 -9.82
C ALA A 224 12.00 0.93 -9.77
N SER A 225 11.46 -0.26 -9.51
CA SER A 225 12.30 -1.47 -9.58
C SER A 225 12.81 -1.75 -11.00
N GLU A 226 14.09 -2.14 -11.11
CA GLU A 226 14.79 -2.52 -12.35
C GLU A 226 14.24 -3.82 -12.93
N GLY A 227 13.87 -4.77 -12.08
CA GLY A 227 13.34 -6.07 -12.47
C GLY A 227 13.16 -6.99 -11.26
N GLY A 228 12.34 -8.02 -11.40
CA GLY A 228 12.04 -8.98 -10.34
C GLY A 228 10.90 -9.91 -10.76
N PRO A 229 10.53 -10.89 -9.92
CA PRO A 229 9.34 -11.69 -10.17
C PRO A 229 8.11 -10.77 -10.19
N ILE A 230 7.28 -10.91 -11.21
CA ILE A 230 5.97 -10.26 -11.29
C ILE A 230 4.91 -11.30 -10.95
N GLN A 231 4.36 -11.11 -9.77
CA GLN A 231 3.27 -11.89 -9.22
C GLN A 231 2.41 -11.00 -8.34
N GLU A 232 1.27 -11.55 -7.97
CA GLU A 232 0.43 -11.04 -6.91
C GLU A 232 1.23 -10.86 -5.62
N VAL A 233 0.97 -9.76 -4.90
CA VAL A 233 1.56 -9.57 -3.57
C VAL A 233 0.94 -10.63 -2.65
N PRO A 234 1.75 -11.51 -2.03
CA PRO A 234 1.22 -12.66 -1.28
C PRO A 234 0.22 -12.21 -0.21
N VAL A 235 -1.05 -12.59 -0.34
CA VAL A 235 -2.06 -12.39 0.70
C VAL A 235 -1.70 -13.29 1.89
N PRO A 236 -1.82 -12.84 3.15
CA PRO A 236 -1.46 -13.69 4.27
C PRO A 236 -2.39 -14.88 4.28
N GLU A 237 -1.86 -16.10 4.28
CA GLU A 237 -2.70 -17.28 4.35
C GLU A 237 -3.49 -17.29 5.66
N PRO A 238 -4.78 -17.69 5.66
CA PRO A 238 -5.57 -17.86 6.88
C PRO A 238 -5.07 -18.99 7.80
N SER A 239 -3.99 -19.69 7.44
CA SER A 239 -3.41 -20.79 8.21
C SER A 239 -2.92 -20.35 9.59
N THR A 240 -2.52 -19.09 9.78
CA THR A 240 -2.18 -18.55 11.11
C THR A 240 -3.42 -18.47 12.00
N VAL A 241 -4.56 -18.06 11.48
CA VAL A 241 -5.83 -17.97 12.24
C VAL A 241 -6.35 -19.38 12.61
N LEU A 242 -6.21 -20.36 11.70
CA LEU A 242 -6.58 -21.74 11.99
C LEU A 242 -5.68 -22.39 13.04
N ALA A 243 -4.39 -22.05 13.09
CA ALA A 243 -3.48 -22.53 14.13
C ALA A 243 -3.90 -22.03 15.52
N TRP A 244 -4.28 -20.76 15.65
CA TRP A 244 -4.79 -20.19 16.91
C TRP A 244 -6.13 -20.81 17.31
N ALA A 245 -7.07 -20.97 16.37
CA ALA A 245 -8.35 -21.63 16.64
C ALA A 245 -8.19 -23.10 17.07
N GLY A 246 -7.24 -23.82 16.48
CA GLY A 246 -6.90 -25.19 16.86
C GLY A 246 -6.34 -25.30 18.28
N ILE A 247 -5.48 -24.37 18.69
CA ILE A 247 -4.89 -24.33 20.04
C ILE A 247 -5.96 -24.01 21.10
N ILE A 248 -6.86 -23.07 20.82
CA ILE A 248 -7.96 -22.70 21.74
C ILE A 248 -8.96 -23.87 21.89
N ALA A 249 -9.30 -24.55 20.80
CA ALA A 249 -10.16 -25.73 20.83
C ALA A 249 -9.53 -26.90 21.61
N ALA A 250 -8.22 -27.11 21.45
CA ALA A 250 -7.48 -28.13 22.19
C ALA A 250 -7.43 -27.82 23.71
N ALA A 251 -7.21 -26.56 24.09
CA ALA A 251 -7.22 -26.13 25.48
C ALA A 251 -8.60 -26.34 26.14
N GLY A 252 -9.69 -26.00 25.43
CA GLY A 252 -11.06 -26.21 25.91
C GLY A 252 -11.41 -27.70 26.12
N LEU A 253 -10.93 -28.58 25.23
CA LEU A 253 -11.13 -30.04 25.35
C LEU A 253 -10.34 -30.64 26.53
N VAL A 254 -9.11 -30.18 26.77
CA VAL A 254 -8.28 -30.63 27.90
C VAL A 254 -8.89 -30.20 29.23
N GLN A 255 -9.38 -28.96 29.33
CA GLN A 255 -10.02 -28.45 30.55
C GLN A 255 -11.34 -29.19 30.85
N ARG A 256 -12.14 -29.49 29.82
CA ARG A 256 -13.38 -30.28 29.98
C ARG A 256 -13.12 -31.74 30.40
N ARG A 257 -12.04 -32.36 29.92
CA ARG A 257 -11.63 -33.71 30.36
C ARG A 257 -11.10 -33.75 31.78
N ARG A 258 -10.37 -32.71 32.21
CA ARG A 258 -9.90 -32.58 33.61
C ARG A 258 -11.05 -32.44 34.59
N ASN A 259 -12.02 -31.57 34.32
CA ASN A 259 -13.16 -31.36 35.22
C ASN A 259 -14.06 -32.60 35.34
N ARG A 260 -14.14 -33.45 34.31
CA ARG A 260 -14.88 -34.72 34.36
C ARG A 260 -14.16 -35.85 35.12
N ARG A 261 -12.87 -35.72 35.41
CA ARG A 261 -12.12 -36.70 36.22
C ARG A 261 -12.06 -36.32 37.70
N ALA A 262 -12.47 -35.10 38.04
CA ALA A 262 -12.50 -34.57 39.40
C ALA A 262 -13.90 -34.59 40.03
N ALA A 263 -14.93 -34.99 39.28
CA ALA A 263 -16.29 -35.25 39.73
C ALA A 263 -16.55 -36.77 39.68
#